data_AF-A0A9Q0VGK9-F1
#
_entry.id   AF-A0A9Q0VGK9-F1
#
_cell.length_a   1.000
_cell.length_b   1.000
_cell.length_c   1.000
_cell.angle_alpha   90.00
_cell.angle_beta   90.00
_cell.angle_gamma   90.00
#
_symmetry.space_group_name_H-M   'P 1'
#
loop_
_entity.id
_entity.type
_entity.pdbx_description
1 polymer ?
#
loop_
_entity_poly.entity_id
_entity_poly.type
_entity_poly.pdbx_seq_one_letter_code
_entity_poly.pdbx_strand_id
1 'polypeptide(L)'
;METPEEHIERLRASTFSIGRERNPLAPMLDQAVKYLSAELYAKDVHFLMELIQNAEDNEYLEGVDPSLEFVLTSRDITNTGAPATLLVFNNEKGFSAENINSICAVGNSTKKGNRKRGYIGEKGIGFKSVFLISAQPYIFSNGYQIRFNENPCPHCELGYIVPEWVHENPSLSDIKQIYGSNCELPNATLILPLKPDKVKAVKHQLSSIQPEVLLFLSKIKRLSAREHNEDPSLNTVSAITKETDFVTRKNIDAESYTLHLSAEENSDEFAKECGYYLWKQKFPVRQENRIDRRMEVEDWVITLAFPNGERLLRGMKYSPGIYAFLPTEMVSNFPFIIQADFILASSRETIQWDNIWNQGILDCVPFAFINALISLIKTVDDAPRSSLPPMFNFLPVHSSPFEKLNTVRESIRSKLAEEDIVPSESHTRQKFFHKPREVFRIIPAFGNILKMAREQGVSLHNLSSHGYKVLDFSFDKPEYDDILEFLGVVPVSSDWYVKCIQGSNIVMGVSEETYLELLHFLAVNWHYWLYNTGMGNIPLIKYVDVDGSVSLSTINESAQQHDKTPFT
;
A
#
# COMPACT_ATOMS: atom_id res chain seq x y z
N MET A 1 -11.05 46.44 11.62
CA MET A 1 -10.82 45.38 10.61
C MET A 1 -12.15 45.15 9.91
N GLU A 2 -12.12 44.89 8.61
CA GLU A 2 -13.30 44.45 7.85
C GLU A 2 -13.84 43.16 8.46
N THR A 3 -15.14 43.10 8.71
CA THR A 3 -15.80 41.86 9.18
C THR A 3 -15.91 40.84 8.06
N PRO A 4 -16.07 39.53 8.36
CA PRO A 4 -16.29 38.52 7.33
C PRO A 4 -17.48 38.83 6.40
N GLU A 5 -18.57 39.41 6.91
CA GLU A 5 -19.75 39.80 6.11
C GLU A 5 -19.43 40.97 5.18
N GLU A 6 -18.77 42.02 5.69
CA GLU A 6 -18.32 43.16 4.88
C GLU A 6 -17.37 42.71 3.76
N HIS A 7 -16.50 41.73 4.05
CA HIS A 7 -15.61 41.15 3.04
C HIS A 7 -16.41 40.47 1.91
N ILE A 8 -17.44 39.68 2.24
CA ILE A 8 -18.28 39.01 1.24
C ILE A 8 -19.04 40.02 0.39
N GLU A 9 -19.61 41.06 0.99
CA GLU A 9 -20.29 42.13 0.25
C GLU A 9 -19.32 42.90 -0.66
N ARG A 10 -18.11 43.21 -0.18
CA ARG A 10 -17.06 43.79 -1.02
C ARG A 10 -16.69 42.88 -2.19
N LEU A 11 -16.56 41.57 -1.96
CA LEU A 11 -16.23 40.59 -3.00
C LEU A 11 -17.33 40.52 -4.07
N ARG A 12 -18.60 40.47 -3.65
CA ARG A 12 -19.79 40.51 -4.51
C ARG A 12 -19.83 41.76 -5.38
N ALA A 13 -19.59 42.94 -4.79
CA ALA A 13 -19.60 44.20 -5.52
C ALA A 13 -18.40 44.37 -6.47
N SER A 14 -17.19 43.98 -6.05
CA SER A 14 -15.96 44.23 -6.80
C SER A 14 -15.69 43.17 -7.87
N THR A 15 -15.79 41.88 -7.53
CA THR A 15 -15.39 40.78 -8.41
C THR A 15 -16.54 40.36 -9.32
N PHE A 16 -17.76 40.31 -8.78
CA PHE A 16 -18.94 39.85 -9.53
C PHE A 16 -19.80 40.99 -10.09
N SER A 17 -19.38 42.25 -9.88
CA SER A 17 -20.08 43.46 -10.36
C SER A 17 -21.56 43.53 -9.92
N ILE A 18 -21.90 42.91 -8.78
CA ILE A 18 -23.26 42.95 -8.23
C ILE A 18 -23.52 44.38 -7.73
N GLY A 19 -24.61 45.00 -8.20
CA GLY A 19 -24.91 46.41 -7.93
C GLY A 19 -24.16 47.40 -8.85
N ARG A 20 -23.49 46.92 -9.90
CA ARG A 20 -22.82 47.73 -10.94
C ARG A 20 -23.30 47.31 -12.34
N GLU A 21 -22.67 47.87 -13.38
CA GLU A 21 -22.90 47.41 -14.76
C GLU A 21 -22.53 45.94 -14.93
N ARG A 22 -23.38 45.25 -15.68
CA ARG A 22 -23.31 43.81 -15.85
C ARG A 22 -22.11 43.39 -16.68
N ASN A 23 -21.40 42.36 -16.24
CA ASN A 23 -20.30 41.79 -17.01
C ASN A 23 -20.84 41.00 -18.22
N PRO A 24 -20.52 41.39 -19.47
CA PRO A 24 -21.03 40.71 -20.66
C PRO A 24 -20.48 39.28 -20.83
N LEU A 25 -19.37 38.94 -20.17
CA LEU A 25 -18.75 37.60 -20.24
C LEU A 25 -19.32 36.61 -19.22
N ALA A 26 -20.20 37.06 -18.32
CA ALA A 26 -20.73 36.20 -17.25
C ALA A 26 -21.39 34.90 -17.76
N PRO A 27 -22.24 34.90 -18.80
CA PRO A 27 -22.85 33.66 -19.30
C PRO A 27 -21.82 32.67 -19.87
N MET A 28 -20.74 33.16 -20.47
CA MET A 28 -19.66 32.31 -21.00
C MET A 28 -18.85 31.67 -19.86
N LEU A 29 -18.60 32.42 -18.79
CA LEU A 29 -17.91 31.92 -17.59
C LEU A 29 -18.76 30.87 -16.86
N ASP A 30 -20.06 31.12 -16.69
CA ASP A 30 -20.99 30.16 -16.09
C ASP A 30 -20.98 28.83 -16.84
N GLN A 31 -21.12 28.89 -18.16
CA GLN A 31 -21.11 27.70 -19.01
C GLN A 31 -19.77 26.95 -18.94
N ALA A 32 -18.64 27.67 -18.88
CA ALA A 32 -17.32 27.06 -18.73
C ALA A 32 -17.15 26.35 -17.38
N VAL A 33 -17.58 26.97 -16.28
CA VAL A 33 -17.55 26.36 -14.94
C VAL A 33 -18.45 25.13 -14.88
N LYS A 34 -19.63 25.20 -15.50
CA LYS A 34 -20.57 24.08 -15.60
C LYS A 34 -19.97 22.90 -16.38
N TYR A 35 -19.38 23.14 -17.54
CA TYR A 35 -18.71 22.10 -18.31
C TYR A 35 -17.52 21.49 -17.57
N LEU A 36 -16.65 22.33 -16.97
CA LEU A 36 -15.53 21.85 -16.16
C LEU A 36 -16.01 20.98 -14.98
N SER A 37 -17.09 21.38 -14.30
CA SER A 37 -17.63 20.63 -13.17
C SER A 37 -18.31 19.33 -13.61
N ALA A 38 -18.91 19.27 -14.80
CA ALA A 38 -19.57 18.06 -15.31
C ALA A 38 -18.59 17.07 -15.97
N GLU A 39 -17.66 17.55 -16.80
CA GLU A 39 -16.73 16.67 -17.54
C GLU A 39 -15.58 16.15 -16.67
N LEU A 40 -15.15 16.89 -15.65
CA LEU A 40 -14.04 16.46 -14.80
C LEU A 40 -14.47 15.43 -13.74
N TYR A 41 -15.77 15.26 -13.52
CA TYR A 41 -16.28 14.46 -12.42
C TYR A 41 -17.52 13.64 -12.80
N ALA A 42 -17.33 12.70 -13.73
CA ALA A 42 -18.40 11.83 -14.23
C ALA A 42 -18.88 10.75 -13.22
N LYS A 43 -18.14 10.54 -12.12
CA LYS A 43 -18.51 9.61 -11.04
C LYS A 43 -18.66 10.33 -9.70
N ASP A 44 -19.64 9.87 -8.93
CA ASP A 44 -19.92 10.34 -7.58
C ASP A 44 -18.72 10.13 -6.63
N VAL A 45 -17.76 9.27 -6.93
CA VAL A 45 -16.65 8.90 -6.01
C VAL A 45 -15.59 10.01 -5.88
N HIS A 46 -15.61 11.01 -6.78
CA HIS A 46 -14.58 12.03 -6.80
C HIS A 46 -14.71 13.09 -5.71
N PHE A 47 -15.93 13.42 -5.25
CA PHE A 47 -16.08 14.50 -4.27
C PHE A 47 -15.36 14.15 -2.96
N LEU A 48 -15.43 12.88 -2.53
CA LEU A 48 -14.85 12.43 -1.27
C LEU A 48 -13.32 12.57 -1.27
N MET A 49 -12.68 12.09 -2.34
CA MET A 49 -11.23 12.21 -2.51
C MET A 49 -10.79 13.68 -2.57
N GLU A 50 -11.55 14.55 -3.23
CA GLU A 50 -11.25 15.99 -3.29
C GLU A 50 -11.40 16.66 -1.91
N LEU A 51 -12.40 16.28 -1.11
CA LEU A 51 -12.55 16.79 0.27
C LEU A 51 -11.40 16.33 1.16
N ILE A 52 -10.97 15.08 1.05
CA ILE A 52 -9.80 14.56 1.77
C ILE A 52 -8.52 15.30 1.34
N GLN A 53 -8.34 15.57 0.04
CA GLN A 53 -7.22 16.37 -0.45
C GLN A 53 -7.26 17.81 0.07
N ASN A 54 -8.44 18.43 0.11
CA ASN A 54 -8.57 19.78 0.66
C ASN A 54 -8.15 19.81 2.13
N ALA A 55 -8.60 18.83 2.93
CA ALA A 55 -8.18 18.70 4.32
C ALA A 55 -6.67 18.47 4.44
N GLU A 56 -6.09 17.56 3.65
CA GLU A 56 -4.63 17.33 3.65
C GLU A 56 -3.82 18.60 3.27
N ASP A 57 -4.36 19.43 2.37
CA ASP A 57 -3.74 20.68 1.97
C ASP A 57 -3.87 21.80 3.01
N ASN A 58 -4.77 21.67 3.98
CA ASN A 58 -5.04 22.71 4.98
C ASN A 58 -3.89 22.90 5.98
N GLU A 59 -3.96 23.99 6.73
CA GLU A 59 -3.05 24.28 7.83
C GLU A 59 -3.68 23.93 9.17
N TYR A 60 -2.87 23.32 10.04
CA TYR A 60 -3.27 22.93 11.39
C TYR A 60 -2.42 23.68 12.41
N LEU A 61 -2.95 23.84 13.62
CA LEU A 61 -2.17 24.39 14.74
C LEU A 61 -1.11 23.39 15.19
N GLU A 62 -0.08 23.86 15.89
CA GLU A 62 0.92 22.98 16.47
C GLU A 62 0.31 22.19 17.64
N GLY A 63 0.63 20.90 17.73
CA GLY A 63 0.15 20.03 18.82
C GLY A 63 -1.28 19.49 18.69
N VAL A 64 -2.01 19.83 17.61
CA VAL A 64 -3.30 19.16 17.30
C VAL A 64 -3.08 17.99 16.37
N ASP A 65 -3.89 16.94 16.49
CA ASP A 65 -3.95 15.85 15.53
C ASP A 65 -4.94 16.20 14.41
N PRO A 66 -4.49 16.41 13.17
CA PRO A 66 -5.36 16.78 12.07
C PRO A 66 -6.38 15.68 11.77
N SER A 67 -7.66 16.05 11.77
CA SER A 67 -8.79 15.13 11.61
C SER A 67 -9.83 15.66 10.63
N LEU A 68 -10.42 14.74 9.87
CA LEU A 68 -11.54 15.01 8.97
C LEU A 68 -12.70 14.08 9.34
N GLU A 69 -13.86 14.66 9.60
CA GLU A 69 -15.05 13.93 10.01
C GLU A 69 -16.24 14.20 9.09
N PHE A 70 -16.88 13.12 8.64
CA PHE A 70 -18.10 13.13 7.86
C PHE A 70 -19.29 12.73 8.74
N VAL A 71 -20.34 13.54 8.76
CA VAL A 71 -21.58 13.26 9.47
C VAL A 71 -22.75 13.32 8.51
N LEU A 72 -23.37 12.18 8.23
CA LEU A 72 -24.57 12.10 7.39
C LEU A 72 -25.81 12.11 8.29
N THR A 73 -26.74 13.04 8.07
CA THR A 73 -28.01 13.10 8.81
C THR A 73 -29.20 13.18 7.88
N SER A 74 -30.33 12.60 8.29
CA SER A 74 -31.62 12.76 7.61
C SER A 74 -32.27 14.12 7.87
N ARG A 75 -31.74 14.92 8.83
CA ARG A 75 -32.25 16.25 9.14
C ARG A 75 -31.84 17.26 8.07
N ASP A 76 -32.81 18.03 7.58
CA ASP A 76 -32.53 19.19 6.74
C ASP A 76 -32.37 20.44 7.62
N ILE A 77 -31.15 20.69 8.06
CA ILE A 77 -30.80 21.90 8.83
C ILE A 77 -30.74 23.16 7.96
N THR A 78 -30.78 23.00 6.62
CA THR A 78 -30.63 24.10 5.67
C THR A 78 -31.97 24.65 5.17
N ASN A 79 -33.07 23.94 5.44
CA ASN A 79 -34.42 24.21 4.94
C ASN A 79 -34.48 24.33 3.40
N THR A 80 -33.74 23.45 2.71
CA THR A 80 -33.67 23.40 1.24
C THR A 80 -34.59 22.33 0.63
N GLY A 81 -35.25 21.53 1.47
CA GLY A 81 -36.03 20.36 1.07
C GLY A 81 -35.17 19.12 0.81
N ALA A 82 -33.92 19.10 1.30
CA ALA A 82 -33.01 18.00 1.07
C ALA A 82 -33.38 16.76 1.91
N PRO A 83 -33.40 15.55 1.33
CA PRO A 83 -33.74 14.34 2.08
C PRO A 83 -32.64 13.89 3.06
N ALA A 84 -31.43 14.42 2.91
CA ALA A 84 -30.32 14.22 3.82
C ALA A 84 -29.32 15.36 3.70
N THR A 85 -28.56 15.61 4.77
CA THR A 85 -27.48 16.60 4.82
C THR A 85 -26.18 15.91 5.19
N LEU A 86 -25.12 16.13 4.42
CA LEU A 86 -23.77 15.74 4.76
C LEU A 86 -23.03 16.93 5.37
N LEU A 87 -22.56 16.79 6.60
CA LEU A 87 -21.68 17.75 7.26
C LEU A 87 -20.25 17.22 7.23
N VAL A 88 -19.29 18.09 6.95
CA VAL A 88 -17.87 17.76 6.90
C VAL A 88 -17.13 18.72 7.82
N PHE A 89 -16.53 18.16 8.87
CA PHE A 89 -15.85 18.90 9.90
C PHE A 89 -14.34 18.70 9.78
N ASN A 90 -13.59 19.79 9.79
CA ASN A 90 -12.13 19.76 9.80
C ASN A 90 -11.57 20.69 10.88
N ASN A 91 -10.65 20.18 11.69
CA ASN A 91 -10.02 20.92 12.79
C ASN A 91 -8.82 21.79 12.34
N GLU A 92 -8.84 22.25 11.10
CA GLU A 92 -7.84 23.18 10.56
C GLU A 92 -7.86 24.54 11.28
N LYS A 93 -6.95 25.45 10.92
CA LYS A 93 -6.96 26.85 11.39
C LYS A 93 -8.22 27.63 10.96
N GLY A 94 -8.97 27.10 9.99
CA GLY A 94 -10.14 27.72 9.40
C GLY A 94 -9.79 28.68 8.26
N PHE A 95 -10.82 29.15 7.57
CA PHE A 95 -10.68 29.90 6.33
C PHE A 95 -10.24 31.33 6.60
N SER A 96 -9.23 31.76 5.84
CA SER A 96 -8.83 33.15 5.71
C SER A 96 -9.57 33.85 4.58
N ALA A 97 -9.49 35.19 4.52
CA ALA A 97 -10.00 35.97 3.40
C ALA A 97 -9.41 35.49 2.05
N GLU A 98 -8.13 35.10 2.01
CA GLU A 98 -7.48 34.57 0.82
C GLU A 98 -8.04 33.22 0.38
N ASN A 99 -8.42 32.35 1.33
CA ASN A 99 -9.09 31.09 1.01
C ASN A 99 -10.45 31.33 0.36
N ILE A 100 -11.24 32.26 0.91
CA ILE A 100 -12.53 32.65 0.35
C ILE A 100 -12.38 33.20 -1.07
N ASN A 101 -11.43 34.12 -1.27
CA ASN A 101 -11.13 34.68 -2.59
C ASN A 101 -10.72 33.58 -3.60
N SER A 102 -9.92 32.61 -3.16
CA SER A 102 -9.46 31.49 -3.98
C SER A 102 -10.61 30.58 -4.42
N ILE A 103 -11.58 30.31 -3.54
CA ILE A 103 -12.73 29.45 -3.83
C ILE A 103 -13.73 30.14 -4.77
N CYS A 104 -13.78 31.46 -4.75
CA CYS A 104 -14.61 32.28 -5.64
C CYS A 104 -13.96 32.48 -7.03
N ALA A 105 -12.68 32.14 -7.20
CA ALA A 105 -11.98 32.25 -8.48
C ALA A 105 -12.22 31.02 -9.38
N VAL A 106 -12.16 31.22 -10.71
CA VAL A 106 -12.20 30.14 -11.72
C VAL A 106 -10.80 29.97 -12.31
N GLY A 107 -10.19 28.79 -12.15
CA GLY A 107 -8.93 28.44 -12.82
C GLY A 107 -7.64 29.02 -12.22
N ASN A 108 -7.73 29.91 -11.22
CA ASN A 108 -6.58 30.44 -10.47
C ASN A 108 -6.52 29.82 -9.07
N SER A 109 -5.74 28.75 -8.91
CA SER A 109 -5.46 28.16 -7.60
C SER A 109 -4.27 28.85 -6.95
N THR A 110 -4.41 29.24 -5.68
CA THR A 110 -3.30 29.67 -4.80
C THR A 110 -2.27 28.57 -4.53
N LYS A 111 -2.57 27.32 -4.89
CA LYS A 111 -1.69 26.15 -4.70
C LYS A 111 -0.74 25.90 -5.90
N LYS A 112 -0.91 26.63 -7.01
CA LYS A 112 -0.07 26.49 -8.21
C LYS A 112 1.39 26.86 -7.91
N GLY A 113 2.30 25.88 -7.99
CA GLY A 113 3.75 26.08 -7.76
C GLY A 113 4.27 25.73 -6.36
N ASN A 114 3.40 25.32 -5.42
CA ASN A 114 3.80 25.00 -4.03
C ASN A 114 3.98 23.50 -3.73
N ARG A 115 4.19 22.64 -4.74
CA ARG A 115 4.33 21.17 -4.53
C ARG A 115 5.48 20.78 -3.60
N LYS A 116 6.54 21.60 -3.49
CA LYS A 116 7.63 21.39 -2.51
C LYS A 116 7.13 21.38 -1.04
N ARG A 117 5.92 21.89 -0.76
CA ARG A 117 5.26 21.86 0.55
C ARG A 117 4.23 20.73 0.72
N GLY A 118 4.12 19.81 -0.24
CA GLY A 118 3.23 18.64 -0.14
C GLY A 118 1.78 18.86 -0.59
N TYR A 119 1.47 19.96 -1.29
CA TYR A 119 0.11 20.21 -1.79
C TYR A 119 -0.29 19.22 -2.90
N ILE A 120 -1.46 18.59 -2.77
CA ILE A 120 -2.01 17.59 -3.69
C ILE A 120 -2.92 18.23 -4.74
N GLY A 121 -3.64 19.31 -4.40
CA GLY A 121 -4.61 19.96 -5.30
C GLY A 121 -3.99 20.84 -6.40
N GLU A 122 -4.32 20.57 -7.68
CA GLU A 122 -3.68 21.26 -8.84
C GLU A 122 -4.55 22.25 -9.59
N LYS A 123 -5.88 22.07 -9.60
CA LYS A 123 -6.73 22.63 -10.66
C LYS A 123 -7.62 23.81 -10.24
N GLY A 124 -7.66 24.16 -8.95
CA GLY A 124 -8.51 25.27 -8.46
C GLY A 124 -10.02 25.03 -8.60
N ILE A 125 -10.42 23.78 -8.85
CA ILE A 125 -11.81 23.32 -9.06
C ILE A 125 -12.23 22.26 -8.04
N GLY A 126 -11.32 21.82 -7.16
CA GLY A 126 -11.55 20.69 -6.26
C GLY A 126 -12.76 20.89 -5.34
N PHE A 127 -12.95 22.10 -4.82
CA PHE A 127 -14.17 22.46 -4.07
C PHE A 127 -15.44 22.33 -4.93
N LYS A 128 -15.38 22.57 -6.24
CA LYS A 128 -16.57 22.52 -7.10
C LYS A 128 -17.11 21.11 -7.32
N SER A 129 -16.33 20.08 -6.98
CA SER A 129 -16.80 18.69 -7.00
C SER A 129 -17.96 18.44 -6.02
N VAL A 130 -18.13 19.26 -4.98
CA VAL A 130 -19.27 19.14 -4.05
C VAL A 130 -20.61 19.40 -4.74
N PHE A 131 -20.61 20.12 -5.88
CA PHE A 131 -21.83 20.41 -6.63
C PHE A 131 -22.43 19.18 -7.33
N LEU A 132 -21.65 18.09 -7.43
CA LEU A 132 -22.16 16.80 -7.91
C LEU A 132 -23.22 16.23 -6.97
N ILE A 133 -23.07 16.50 -5.67
CA ILE A 133 -23.92 15.94 -4.62
C ILE A 133 -24.81 16.97 -3.93
N SER A 134 -24.54 18.27 -4.08
CA SER A 134 -25.33 19.35 -3.47
C SER A 134 -25.53 20.52 -4.41
N ALA A 135 -26.74 21.04 -4.53
CA ALA A 135 -26.98 22.26 -5.31
C ALA A 135 -26.56 23.54 -4.56
N GLN A 136 -26.45 23.46 -3.22
CA GLN A 136 -26.23 24.62 -2.35
C GLN A 136 -25.25 24.27 -1.22
N PRO A 137 -23.94 24.24 -1.46
CA PRO A 137 -22.95 23.99 -0.42
C PRO A 137 -22.76 25.22 0.47
N TYR A 138 -22.65 25.02 1.78
CA TYR A 138 -22.43 26.05 2.79
C TYR A 138 -21.07 25.90 3.47
N ILE A 139 -20.42 27.00 3.82
CA ILE A 139 -19.16 27.05 4.54
C ILE A 139 -19.33 27.92 5.79
N PHE A 140 -19.03 27.34 6.93
CA PHE A 140 -18.95 28.01 8.23
C PHE A 140 -17.53 27.90 8.75
N SER A 141 -16.83 29.03 8.88
CA SER A 141 -15.44 29.03 9.37
C SER A 141 -14.98 30.43 9.78
N ASN A 142 -14.33 30.57 10.93
CA ASN A 142 -13.72 31.83 11.41
C ASN A 142 -14.64 33.07 11.28
N GLY A 143 -15.94 32.90 11.56
CA GLY A 143 -16.95 33.96 11.46
C GLY A 143 -17.56 34.15 10.07
N TYR A 144 -17.06 33.48 9.02
CA TYR A 144 -17.78 33.38 7.75
C TYR A 144 -18.95 32.40 7.89
N GLN A 145 -20.10 32.79 7.33
CA GLN A 145 -21.29 31.95 7.15
C GLN A 145 -21.82 32.18 5.74
N ILE A 146 -21.30 31.43 4.79
CA ILE A 146 -21.58 31.63 3.37
C ILE A 146 -22.14 30.38 2.73
N ARG A 147 -22.89 30.57 1.64
CA ARG A 147 -23.29 29.50 0.75
C ARG A 147 -22.96 29.86 -0.70
N PHE A 148 -22.88 28.83 -1.52
CA PHE A 148 -22.85 28.96 -2.97
C PHE A 148 -24.10 28.31 -3.56
N ASN A 149 -24.43 28.63 -4.81
CA ASN A 149 -25.58 28.07 -5.50
C ASN A 149 -25.17 27.57 -6.88
N GLU A 150 -25.65 26.39 -7.27
CA GLU A 150 -25.51 25.86 -8.61
C GLU A 150 -26.24 26.74 -9.64
N ASN A 151 -27.41 27.27 -9.26
CA ASN A 151 -28.17 28.15 -10.13
C ASN A 151 -27.52 29.54 -10.21
N PRO A 152 -27.51 30.17 -11.40
CA PRO A 152 -26.97 31.50 -11.58
C PRO A 152 -27.60 32.54 -10.65
N CYS A 153 -26.78 33.37 -10.02
CA CYS A 153 -27.25 34.50 -9.24
C CYS A 153 -28.04 35.48 -10.14
N PRO A 154 -29.26 35.91 -9.79
CA PRO A 154 -30.07 36.81 -10.64
C PRO A 154 -29.39 38.14 -10.99
N HIS A 155 -28.42 38.59 -10.18
CA HIS A 155 -27.76 39.88 -10.33
C HIS A 155 -26.53 39.86 -11.25
N CYS A 156 -25.88 38.70 -11.40
CA CYS A 156 -24.65 38.58 -12.20
C CYS A 156 -24.64 37.39 -13.16
N GLU A 157 -25.69 36.56 -13.16
CA GLU A 157 -25.84 35.35 -14.00
C GLU A 157 -24.69 34.36 -13.89
N LEU A 158 -24.07 34.28 -12.71
CA LEU A 158 -23.01 33.31 -12.40
C LEU A 158 -23.48 32.39 -11.27
N GLY A 159 -23.36 31.07 -11.48
CA GLY A 159 -23.49 30.03 -10.46
C GLY A 159 -22.12 29.57 -9.94
N TYR A 160 -22.12 28.63 -9.00
CA TYR A 160 -20.98 27.89 -8.43
C TYR A 160 -19.91 28.69 -7.66
N ILE A 161 -19.69 29.96 -8.00
CA ILE A 161 -18.55 30.76 -7.55
C ILE A 161 -18.94 32.01 -6.77
N VAL A 162 -20.22 32.39 -6.80
CA VAL A 162 -20.72 33.59 -6.13
C VAL A 162 -21.09 33.23 -4.68
N PRO A 163 -20.38 33.77 -3.68
CA PRO A 163 -20.73 33.54 -2.29
C PRO A 163 -21.94 34.42 -1.89
N GLU A 164 -22.84 33.85 -1.11
CA GLU A 164 -23.97 34.55 -0.48
C GLU A 164 -23.88 34.38 1.04
N TRP A 165 -24.14 35.46 1.78
CA TRP A 165 -24.20 35.38 3.23
C TRP A 165 -25.47 34.64 3.69
N VAL A 166 -25.33 33.85 4.75
CA VAL A 166 -26.42 33.03 5.32
C VAL A 166 -26.94 33.74 6.56
N HIS A 167 -28.18 34.25 6.54
CA HIS A 167 -28.75 34.96 7.70
C HIS A 167 -29.55 34.06 8.65
N GLU A 168 -30.26 33.07 8.12
CA GLU A 168 -31.25 32.30 8.89
C GLU A 168 -30.81 30.85 9.12
N ASN A 169 -30.72 30.05 8.04
CA ASN A 169 -30.55 28.59 8.13
C ASN A 169 -29.34 28.10 7.33
N PRO A 170 -28.51 27.19 7.88
CA PRO A 170 -28.54 26.71 9.27
C PRO A 170 -27.96 27.74 10.26
N SER A 171 -28.41 27.68 11.52
CA SER A 171 -27.76 28.42 12.61
C SER A 171 -26.57 27.63 13.19
N LEU A 172 -25.65 28.31 13.88
CA LEU A 172 -24.54 27.64 14.60
C LEU A 172 -25.06 26.65 15.67
N SER A 173 -26.26 26.89 16.22
CA SER A 173 -26.89 25.98 17.18
C SER A 173 -27.29 24.66 16.51
N ASP A 174 -27.84 24.72 15.30
CA ASP A 174 -28.25 23.53 14.55
C ASP A 174 -27.02 22.67 14.23
N ILE A 175 -25.93 23.30 13.79
CA ILE A 175 -24.65 22.63 13.50
C ILE A 175 -24.11 21.97 14.77
N LYS A 176 -24.12 22.68 15.91
CA LYS A 176 -23.64 22.16 17.20
C LYS A 176 -24.47 20.97 17.71
N GLN A 177 -25.78 20.97 17.46
CA GLN A 177 -26.66 19.85 17.82
C GLN A 177 -26.29 18.56 17.07
N ILE A 178 -25.94 18.67 15.79
CA ILE A 178 -25.52 17.53 14.96
C ILE A 178 -24.10 17.06 15.33
N TYR A 179 -23.19 18.00 15.60
CA TYR A 179 -21.82 17.66 15.96
C TYR A 179 -21.73 17.01 17.35
N GLY A 180 -22.46 17.56 18.32
CA GLY A 180 -22.47 17.12 19.71
C GLY A 180 -22.53 18.34 20.64
N SER A 181 -23.60 18.47 21.42
CA SER A 181 -23.87 19.66 22.23
C SER A 181 -22.78 20.00 23.25
N ASN A 182 -21.99 19.01 23.68
CA ASN A 182 -20.90 19.16 24.64
C ASN A 182 -19.52 19.34 24.00
N CYS A 183 -19.44 19.37 22.68
CA CYS A 183 -18.19 19.49 21.94
C CYS A 183 -18.05 20.91 21.35
N GLU A 184 -16.82 21.41 21.32
CA GLU A 184 -16.49 22.61 20.56
C GLU A 184 -16.50 22.30 19.07
N LEU A 185 -17.14 23.16 18.29
CA LEU A 185 -17.19 22.99 16.84
C LEU A 185 -15.79 23.17 16.25
N PRO A 186 -15.39 22.30 15.30
CA PRO A 186 -14.16 22.52 14.54
C PRO A 186 -14.22 23.84 13.77
N ASN A 187 -13.06 24.44 13.54
CA ASN A 187 -12.96 25.78 12.94
C ASN A 187 -13.46 25.86 11.50
N ALA A 188 -13.60 24.73 10.80
CA ALA A 188 -14.17 24.66 9.46
C ALA A 188 -15.26 23.59 9.38
N THR A 189 -16.44 24.01 8.95
CA THR A 189 -17.59 23.13 8.68
C THR A 189 -18.11 23.41 7.28
N LEU A 190 -18.19 22.36 6.47
CA LEU A 190 -18.87 22.35 5.18
C LEU A 190 -20.20 21.60 5.33
N ILE A 191 -21.29 22.19 4.84
CA ILE A 191 -22.64 21.60 4.92
C ILE A 191 -23.18 21.43 3.51
N LEU A 192 -23.56 20.21 3.18
CA LEU A 192 -23.95 19.78 1.86
C LEU A 192 -25.36 19.17 1.91
N PRO A 193 -26.42 19.96 1.69
CA PRO A 193 -27.76 19.42 1.47
C PRO A 193 -27.75 18.56 0.20
N LEU A 194 -28.03 17.27 0.35
CA LEU A 194 -27.82 16.30 -0.71
C LEU A 194 -28.94 16.32 -1.75
N LYS A 195 -28.56 16.18 -3.03
CA LYS A 195 -29.49 15.90 -4.13
C LYS A 195 -30.18 14.55 -3.87
N PRO A 196 -31.50 14.41 -4.09
CA PRO A 196 -32.24 13.20 -3.71
C PRO A 196 -31.70 11.89 -4.29
N ASP A 197 -31.21 11.92 -5.53
CA ASP A 197 -30.64 10.77 -6.24
C ASP A 197 -29.23 10.39 -5.72
N LYS A 198 -28.57 11.26 -4.96
CA LYS A 198 -27.18 11.08 -4.51
C LYS A 198 -27.02 10.52 -3.10
N VAL A 199 -28.08 10.52 -2.29
CA VAL A 199 -28.03 10.05 -0.88
C VAL A 199 -27.45 8.64 -0.74
N LYS A 200 -27.94 7.70 -1.55
CA LYS A 200 -27.48 6.29 -1.50
C LYS A 200 -26.01 6.17 -1.92
N ALA A 201 -25.59 6.91 -2.95
CA ALA A 201 -24.22 6.90 -3.44
C ALA A 201 -23.25 7.45 -2.39
N VAL A 202 -23.58 8.58 -1.75
CA VAL A 202 -22.80 9.19 -0.67
C VAL A 202 -22.68 8.22 0.51
N LYS A 203 -23.79 7.62 0.96
CA LYS A 203 -23.78 6.64 2.06
C LYS A 203 -22.86 5.45 1.75
N HIS A 204 -22.98 4.86 0.57
CA HIS A 204 -22.11 3.76 0.13
C HIS A 204 -20.63 4.14 0.09
N GLN A 205 -20.32 5.36 -0.34
CA GLN A 205 -18.93 5.83 -0.39
C GLN A 205 -18.32 6.03 1.00
N LEU A 206 -19.06 6.66 1.91
CA LEU A 206 -18.60 6.85 3.29
C LEU A 206 -18.34 5.50 3.98
N SER A 207 -19.15 4.48 3.70
CA SER A 207 -18.93 3.12 4.23
C SER A 207 -17.79 2.35 3.56
N SER A 208 -17.37 2.74 2.35
CA SER A 208 -16.34 2.04 1.56
C SER A 208 -14.97 2.73 1.58
N ILE A 209 -14.78 3.72 2.45
CA ILE A 209 -13.47 4.36 2.64
C ILE A 209 -12.49 3.31 3.19
N GLN A 210 -11.48 2.99 2.39
CA GLN A 210 -10.41 2.08 2.82
C GLN A 210 -9.45 2.77 3.79
N PRO A 211 -9.03 2.10 4.88
CA PRO A 211 -8.02 2.60 5.82
C PRO A 211 -6.73 3.07 5.16
N GLU A 212 -6.28 2.40 4.10
CA GLU A 212 -5.06 2.77 3.36
C GLU A 212 -5.13 4.15 2.70
N VAL A 213 -6.30 4.82 2.67
CA VAL A 213 -6.40 6.23 2.27
C VAL A 213 -5.49 7.14 3.08
N LEU A 214 -5.25 6.85 4.36
CA LEU A 214 -4.39 7.64 5.25
C LEU A 214 -2.89 7.35 5.08
N LEU A 215 -2.53 6.25 4.43
CA LEU A 215 -1.17 5.71 4.40
C LEU A 215 -0.15 6.74 3.87
N PHE A 216 -0.54 7.48 2.83
CA PHE A 216 0.33 8.43 2.14
C PHE A 216 -0.06 9.90 2.32
N LEU A 217 -1.05 10.20 3.19
CA LEU A 217 -1.34 11.56 3.62
C LEU A 217 -0.32 12.00 4.65
N SER A 218 0.20 13.23 4.55
CA SER A 218 1.26 13.72 5.42
C SER A 218 0.75 14.39 6.70
N LYS A 219 -0.44 15.02 6.65
CA LYS A 219 -1.00 15.78 7.77
C LYS A 219 -2.17 15.05 8.43
N ILE A 220 -3.15 14.60 7.66
CA ILE A 220 -4.35 13.95 8.21
C ILE A 220 -3.96 12.64 8.91
N LYS A 221 -4.32 12.55 10.20
CA LYS A 221 -4.07 11.37 11.04
C LYS A 221 -5.34 10.59 11.35
N ARG A 222 -6.51 11.24 11.28
CA ARG A 222 -7.80 10.62 11.60
C ARG A 222 -8.84 10.97 10.55
N LEU A 223 -9.58 9.95 10.12
CA LEU A 223 -10.72 10.06 9.25
C LEU A 223 -11.90 9.33 9.90
N SER A 224 -13.03 9.99 10.09
CA SER A 224 -14.24 9.34 10.61
C SER A 224 -15.44 9.63 9.74
N ALA A 225 -16.34 8.65 9.66
CA ALA A 225 -17.65 8.81 9.05
C ALA A 225 -18.70 8.23 9.99
N ARG A 226 -19.74 9.01 10.29
CA ARG A 226 -20.86 8.56 11.11
C ARG A 226 -22.21 8.98 10.56
N GLU A 227 -23.23 8.19 10.86
CA GLU A 227 -24.63 8.56 10.66
C GLU A 227 -25.20 9.18 11.93
N HIS A 228 -26.02 10.22 11.76
CA HIS A 228 -26.77 10.89 12.81
C HIS A 228 -28.26 10.81 12.46
N ASN A 229 -28.89 9.74 12.94
CA ASN A 229 -30.31 9.43 12.83
C ASN A 229 -31.05 9.84 14.11
N GLU A 230 -32.37 10.04 14.00
CA GLU A 230 -33.22 10.33 15.16
C GLU A 230 -33.25 9.17 16.17
N ASP A 231 -33.16 7.95 15.67
CA ASP A 231 -32.92 6.75 16.48
C ASP A 231 -31.40 6.52 16.59
N PRO A 232 -30.81 6.72 17.79
CA PRO A 232 -29.38 6.53 17.98
C PRO A 232 -28.89 5.10 17.70
N SER A 233 -29.79 4.10 17.76
CA SER A 233 -29.44 2.69 17.51
C SER A 233 -29.13 2.40 16.03
N LEU A 234 -29.57 3.27 15.12
CA LEU A 234 -29.30 3.18 13.68
C LEU A 234 -28.02 3.93 13.27
N ASN A 235 -27.34 4.60 14.21
CA ASN A 235 -26.12 5.33 13.91
C ASN A 235 -24.99 4.34 13.63
N THR A 236 -24.40 4.44 12.47
CA THR A 236 -23.14 3.78 12.13
C THR A 236 -21.99 4.73 12.45
N VAL A 237 -20.91 4.23 13.03
CA VAL A 237 -19.65 4.96 13.19
C VAL A 237 -18.56 4.11 12.58
N SER A 238 -17.74 4.74 11.76
CA SER A 238 -16.50 4.18 11.30
C SER A 238 -15.39 5.21 11.50
N ALA A 239 -14.30 4.79 12.12
CA ALA A 239 -13.13 5.64 12.31
C ALA A 239 -11.89 4.92 11.81
N ILE A 240 -10.98 5.69 11.24
CA ILE A 240 -9.70 5.24 10.73
C ILE A 240 -8.67 6.17 11.36
N THR A 241 -7.70 5.61 12.05
CA THR A 241 -6.57 6.37 12.56
C THR A 241 -5.26 5.82 12.03
N LYS A 242 -4.27 6.69 12.04
CA LYS A 242 -2.92 6.42 11.59
C LYS A 242 -1.95 6.84 12.68
N GLU A 243 -1.10 5.92 13.07
CA GLU A 243 0.00 6.14 13.99
C GLU A 243 1.32 5.81 13.30
N THR A 244 2.33 6.65 13.51
CA THR A 244 3.63 6.48 12.87
C THR A 244 4.67 6.16 13.94
N ASP A 245 5.12 4.92 13.94
CA ASP A 245 6.21 4.47 14.79
C ASP A 245 7.53 4.82 14.10
N PHE A 246 8.17 5.87 14.61
CA PHE A 246 9.41 6.39 14.05
C PHE A 246 10.59 5.45 14.33
N VAL A 247 10.87 4.55 13.39
CA VAL A 247 12.19 3.93 13.23
C VAL A 247 12.77 4.36 11.88
N THR A 248 13.13 5.64 11.77
CA THR A 248 13.79 6.17 10.56
C THR A 248 15.20 5.61 10.43
N ARG A 249 15.42 4.75 9.43
CA ARG A 249 16.77 4.47 8.92
C ARG A 249 16.99 5.39 7.72
N LYS A 250 17.87 6.36 7.88
CA LYS A 250 18.23 7.31 6.83
C LYS A 250 19.48 6.81 6.11
N ASN A 251 19.33 6.48 4.84
CA ASN A 251 20.41 6.66 3.89
C ASN A 251 20.19 8.02 3.19
N ILE A 252 21.20 8.58 2.53
CA ILE A 252 21.14 9.95 1.95
C ILE A 252 19.90 10.13 1.04
N ASP A 253 19.49 9.08 0.34
CA ASP A 253 18.39 9.13 -0.64
C ASP A 253 17.16 8.26 -0.29
N ALA A 254 17.14 7.62 0.89
CA ALA A 254 16.04 6.73 1.28
C ALA A 254 15.73 6.76 2.79
N GLU A 255 14.45 6.62 3.10
CA GLU A 255 13.89 6.59 4.44
C GLU A 255 13.00 5.34 4.58
N SER A 256 13.22 4.55 5.64
CA SER A 256 12.30 3.46 6.03
C SER A 256 11.59 3.81 7.34
N TYR A 257 10.31 3.49 7.47
CA TYR A 257 9.55 3.64 8.72
C TYR A 257 8.34 2.70 8.76
N THR A 258 7.76 2.49 9.94
CA THR A 258 6.56 1.67 10.13
C THR A 258 5.36 2.57 10.43
N LEU A 259 4.21 2.22 9.88
CA LEU A 259 2.96 2.93 10.11
C LEU A 259 1.88 1.92 10.48
N HIS A 260 1.12 2.23 11.52
CA HIS A 260 0.00 1.42 11.98
C HIS A 260 -1.30 2.11 11.60
N LEU A 261 -2.14 1.39 10.85
CA LEU A 261 -3.52 1.78 10.58
C LEU A 261 -4.43 1.00 11.50
N SER A 262 -5.35 1.69 12.17
CA SER A 262 -6.44 1.03 12.88
C SER A 262 -7.79 1.49 12.30
N ALA A 263 -8.72 0.55 12.28
CA ALA A 263 -10.08 0.77 11.82
C ALA A 263 -11.07 0.29 12.90
N GLU A 264 -11.90 1.22 13.36
CA GLU A 264 -13.01 0.96 14.28
C GLU A 264 -14.33 0.97 13.50
N GLU A 265 -15.16 -0.05 13.72
CA GLU A 265 -16.51 -0.18 13.17
C GLU A 265 -17.47 -0.69 14.25
N ASN A 266 -18.72 -0.24 14.23
CA ASN A 266 -19.73 -0.62 15.23
C ASN A 266 -19.98 -2.13 15.38
N SER A 267 -19.65 -2.93 14.37
CA SER A 267 -19.82 -4.39 14.38
C SER A 267 -18.66 -5.15 15.02
N ASP A 268 -17.52 -4.49 15.26
CA ASP A 268 -16.32 -5.13 15.75
C ASP A 268 -16.17 -4.91 17.26
N GLU A 269 -15.91 -5.99 18.02
CA GLU A 269 -15.62 -5.92 19.46
C GLU A 269 -14.30 -5.20 19.76
N PHE A 270 -13.37 -5.21 18.80
CA PHE A 270 -12.04 -4.60 18.88
C PHE A 270 -11.65 -3.95 17.55
N ALA A 271 -10.90 -2.84 17.61
CA ALA A 271 -10.34 -2.21 16.42
C ALA A 271 -9.45 -3.20 15.66
N LYS A 272 -9.63 -3.28 14.34
CA LYS A 272 -8.73 -4.06 13.48
C LYS A 272 -7.51 -3.21 13.15
N GLU A 273 -6.33 -3.81 13.24
CA GLU A 273 -5.06 -3.12 13.01
C GLU A 273 -4.24 -3.80 11.92
N CYS A 274 -3.50 -2.99 11.15
CA CYS A 274 -2.55 -3.46 10.17
C CYS A 274 -1.32 -2.55 10.18
N GLY A 275 -0.14 -3.15 10.39
CA GLY A 275 1.13 -2.46 10.25
C GLY A 275 1.54 -2.40 8.79
N TYR A 276 2.32 -1.40 8.41
CA TYR A 276 2.91 -1.26 7.09
C TYR A 276 4.38 -0.90 7.24
N TYR A 277 5.26 -1.63 6.56
CA TYR A 277 6.64 -1.18 6.35
C TYR A 277 6.67 -0.26 5.13
N LEU A 278 7.06 0.99 5.31
CA LEU A 278 7.19 1.96 4.23
C LEU A 278 8.66 2.15 3.87
N TRP A 279 8.94 2.12 2.58
CA TRP A 279 10.22 2.44 1.99
C TRP A 279 10.06 3.62 1.04
N LYS A 280 10.57 4.77 1.41
CA LYS A 280 10.51 6.01 0.63
C LYS A 280 11.88 6.31 0.04
N GLN A 281 11.98 6.42 -1.27
CA GLN A 281 13.24 6.65 -1.96
C GLN A 281 13.12 7.73 -3.03
N LYS A 282 14.17 8.56 -3.14
CA LYS A 282 14.29 9.61 -4.14
C LYS A 282 15.08 9.11 -5.36
N PHE A 283 14.64 9.54 -6.53
CA PHE A 283 15.33 9.29 -7.80
C PHE A 283 15.38 10.58 -8.62
N PRO A 284 16.54 10.98 -9.15
CA PRO A 284 16.64 12.18 -9.96
C PRO A 284 15.80 12.04 -11.24
N VAL A 285 15.02 13.07 -11.57
CA VAL A 285 14.20 13.11 -12.78
C VAL A 285 15.10 13.18 -14.01
N ARG A 286 14.99 12.18 -14.89
CA ARG A 286 15.75 12.17 -16.15
C ARG A 286 15.23 13.24 -17.12
N GLN A 287 16.11 13.76 -17.95
CA GLN A 287 15.80 14.88 -18.84
C GLN A 287 14.68 14.53 -19.84
N GLU A 288 14.69 13.30 -20.36
CA GLU A 288 13.70 12.76 -21.30
C GLU A 288 12.32 12.54 -20.70
N ASN A 289 12.19 12.49 -19.37
CA ASN A 289 10.92 12.27 -18.68
C ASN A 289 10.33 13.58 -18.11
N ARG A 290 10.97 14.73 -18.33
CA ARG A 290 10.46 16.04 -17.88
C ARG A 290 9.21 16.43 -18.66
N ILE A 291 8.24 17.01 -17.96
CA ILE A 291 6.99 17.52 -18.53
C ILE A 291 6.73 18.95 -18.04
N ASP A 292 6.11 19.78 -18.89
CA ASP A 292 5.86 21.20 -18.61
C ASP A 292 5.17 21.45 -17.27
N ARG A 293 4.25 20.54 -16.87
CA ARG A 293 3.47 20.65 -15.63
C ARG A 293 4.26 20.32 -14.34
N ARG A 294 5.51 19.85 -14.46
CA ARG A 294 6.36 19.35 -13.37
C ARG A 294 7.83 19.82 -13.49
N MET A 295 8.09 20.88 -14.24
CA MET A 295 9.47 21.35 -14.49
C MET A 295 10.24 21.70 -13.22
N GLU A 296 9.54 22.08 -12.16
CA GLU A 296 10.07 22.42 -10.84
C GLU A 296 10.47 21.22 -9.97
N VAL A 297 10.12 20.00 -10.40
CA VAL A 297 10.39 18.77 -9.64
C VAL A 297 11.73 18.18 -10.10
N GLU A 298 12.66 18.07 -9.16
CA GLU A 298 14.03 17.58 -9.41
C GLU A 298 14.16 16.07 -9.15
N ASP A 299 13.40 15.55 -8.18
CA ASP A 299 13.41 14.14 -7.80
C ASP A 299 11.99 13.54 -7.84
N TRP A 300 11.88 12.33 -8.38
CA TRP A 300 10.75 11.45 -8.11
C TRP A 300 10.88 10.86 -6.71
N VAL A 301 9.83 10.98 -5.92
CA VAL A 301 9.71 10.31 -4.62
C VAL A 301 8.80 9.11 -4.79
N ILE A 302 9.35 7.92 -4.62
CA ILE A 302 8.61 6.65 -4.69
C ILE A 302 8.53 6.07 -3.28
N THR A 303 7.32 5.79 -2.81
CA THR A 303 7.09 5.09 -1.56
C THR A 303 6.46 3.73 -1.84
N LEU A 304 7.12 2.67 -1.38
CA LEU A 304 6.56 1.32 -1.37
C LEU A 304 6.04 1.00 0.02
N ALA A 305 4.83 0.48 0.12
CA ALA A 305 4.27 0.05 1.39
C ALA A 305 3.97 -1.44 1.39
N PHE A 306 4.54 -2.14 2.36
CA PHE A 306 4.47 -3.59 2.53
C PHE A 306 3.59 -3.90 3.74
N PRO A 307 2.41 -4.52 3.57
CA PRO A 307 1.51 -4.83 4.68
C PRO A 307 2.13 -5.88 5.60
N ASN A 308 2.16 -5.58 6.90
CA ASN A 308 2.61 -6.46 7.96
C ASN A 308 1.40 -6.90 8.79
N GLY A 309 0.71 -7.92 8.30
CA GLY A 309 -0.57 -8.39 8.82
C GLY A 309 -1.65 -8.42 7.74
N GLU A 310 -2.89 -8.66 8.15
CA GLU A 310 -4.03 -8.66 7.22
C GLU A 310 -4.43 -7.23 6.86
N ARG A 311 -4.58 -6.96 5.55
CA ARG A 311 -5.02 -5.65 5.08
C ARG A 311 -6.47 -5.40 5.48
N LEU A 312 -6.79 -4.15 5.83
CA LEU A 312 -8.09 -3.75 6.32
C LEU A 312 -9.04 -3.46 5.13
N LEU A 313 -9.65 -4.50 4.57
CA LEU A 313 -10.40 -4.38 3.30
C LEU A 313 -11.82 -3.80 3.42
N ARG A 314 -12.39 -3.63 4.62
CA ARG A 314 -13.75 -3.10 4.88
C ARG A 314 -14.83 -3.59 3.87
N GLY A 315 -14.90 -4.91 3.68
CA GLY A 315 -15.88 -5.54 2.78
C GLY A 315 -15.57 -5.43 1.27
N MET A 316 -14.47 -4.78 0.89
CA MET A 316 -14.01 -4.77 -0.49
C MET A 316 -13.27 -6.07 -0.83
N LYS A 317 -13.48 -6.57 -2.05
CA LYS A 317 -12.85 -7.82 -2.52
C LYS A 317 -11.36 -7.65 -2.83
N TYR A 318 -10.98 -6.44 -3.22
CA TYR A 318 -9.62 -6.09 -3.61
C TYR A 318 -9.30 -4.69 -3.12
N SER A 319 -8.01 -4.41 -2.95
CA SER A 319 -7.52 -3.09 -2.57
C SER A 319 -6.58 -2.55 -3.64
N PRO A 320 -6.57 -1.23 -3.87
CA PRO A 320 -5.70 -0.60 -4.84
C PRO A 320 -4.23 -0.88 -4.52
N GLY A 321 -3.46 -1.07 -5.58
CA GLY A 321 -2.01 -1.23 -5.52
C GLY A 321 -1.24 0.01 -5.96
N ILE A 322 -1.90 0.98 -6.60
CA ILE A 322 -1.27 2.21 -7.10
C ILE A 322 -1.93 3.44 -6.48
N TYR A 323 -1.11 4.35 -5.96
CA TYR A 323 -1.52 5.57 -5.28
C TYR A 323 -0.81 6.79 -5.88
N ALA A 324 -1.56 7.87 -6.00
CA ALA A 324 -1.04 9.21 -6.26
C ALA A 324 -1.48 10.11 -5.11
N PHE A 325 -0.83 9.91 -3.96
CA PHE A 325 -1.20 10.40 -2.62
C PHE A 325 -2.52 9.82 -2.08
N LEU A 326 -3.54 9.74 -2.92
CA LEU A 326 -4.79 9.02 -2.68
C LEU A 326 -4.89 7.75 -3.54
N PRO A 327 -5.75 6.78 -3.15
CA PRO A 327 -5.92 5.55 -3.91
C PRO A 327 -6.46 5.80 -5.32
N THR A 328 -5.99 5.01 -6.27
CA THR A 328 -6.63 4.82 -7.59
C THR A 328 -7.60 3.63 -7.53
N GLU A 329 -8.27 3.27 -8.63
CA GLU A 329 -9.06 2.02 -8.70
C GLU A 329 -8.22 0.83 -9.22
N MET A 330 -6.89 1.00 -9.33
CA MET A 330 -6.00 0.01 -9.96
C MET A 330 -5.62 -1.12 -9.00
N VAL A 331 -6.11 -2.32 -9.27
CA VAL A 331 -5.69 -3.56 -8.59
C VAL A 331 -4.46 -4.13 -9.29
N SER A 332 -3.27 -3.97 -8.70
CA SER A 332 -2.00 -4.34 -9.34
C SER A 332 -1.66 -5.83 -9.30
N ASN A 333 -2.27 -6.59 -8.38
CA ASN A 333 -1.84 -7.93 -7.94
C ASN A 333 -0.45 -8.00 -7.28
N PHE A 334 0.20 -6.88 -7.04
CA PHE A 334 1.43 -6.86 -6.25
C PHE A 334 1.09 -6.98 -4.76
N PRO A 335 1.89 -7.71 -3.98
CA PRO A 335 1.70 -7.83 -2.52
C PRO A 335 2.15 -6.57 -1.76
N PHE A 336 2.44 -5.48 -2.46
CA PHE A 336 2.83 -4.19 -1.93
C PHE A 336 2.16 -3.06 -2.73
N ILE A 337 2.10 -1.89 -2.11
CA ILE A 337 1.48 -0.70 -2.67
C ILE A 337 2.57 0.22 -3.21
N ILE A 338 2.34 0.80 -4.39
CA ILE A 338 3.23 1.79 -5.01
C ILE A 338 2.57 3.18 -4.91
N GLN A 339 3.23 4.10 -4.22
CA GLN A 339 2.88 5.52 -4.22
C GLN A 339 3.96 6.33 -4.92
N ALA A 340 3.54 7.23 -5.81
CA ALA A 340 4.39 8.27 -6.39
C ALA A 340 3.53 9.44 -6.91
N ASP A 341 4.16 10.51 -7.40
CA ASP A 341 3.47 11.62 -8.08
C ASP A 341 3.06 11.24 -9.51
N PHE A 342 2.19 10.22 -9.65
CA PHE A 342 1.71 9.79 -10.96
C PHE A 342 0.75 10.79 -11.60
N ILE A 343 0.86 10.97 -12.91
CA ILE A 343 -0.13 11.67 -13.72
C ILE A 343 -1.34 10.76 -13.93
N LEU A 344 -2.49 11.18 -13.42
CA LEU A 344 -3.74 10.41 -13.50
C LEU A 344 -4.55 10.73 -14.76
N ALA A 345 -5.40 9.79 -15.18
CA ALA A 345 -6.50 10.06 -16.09
C ALA A 345 -7.48 11.07 -15.47
N SER A 346 -8.34 11.70 -16.28
CA SER A 346 -9.33 12.66 -15.77
C SER A 346 -10.25 12.05 -14.72
N SER A 347 -10.61 10.78 -14.87
CA SER A 347 -11.38 10.02 -13.87
C SER A 347 -10.58 9.65 -12.64
N ARG A 348 -9.27 9.88 -12.55
CA ARG A 348 -8.40 9.45 -11.42
C ARG A 348 -8.37 7.95 -11.10
N GLU A 349 -9.14 7.12 -11.79
CA GLU A 349 -9.23 5.68 -11.59
C GLU A 349 -7.94 4.97 -12.00
N THR A 350 -7.24 5.51 -12.99
CA THR A 350 -6.03 4.95 -13.58
C THR A 350 -4.96 6.02 -13.78
N ILE A 351 -3.70 5.57 -13.80
CA ILE A 351 -2.58 6.40 -14.25
C ILE A 351 -2.58 6.50 -15.78
N GLN A 352 -2.03 7.58 -16.33
CA GLN A 352 -1.78 7.69 -17.76
C GLN A 352 -0.58 6.83 -18.16
N TRP A 353 -0.83 5.63 -18.67
CA TRP A 353 0.21 4.66 -18.99
C TRP A 353 1.25 5.15 -20.00
N ASP A 354 0.82 5.90 -21.01
CA ASP A 354 1.71 6.37 -22.09
C ASP A 354 2.40 7.69 -21.77
N ASN A 355 2.17 8.22 -20.56
CA ASN A 355 2.83 9.43 -20.10
C ASN A 355 4.30 9.13 -19.75
N ILE A 356 5.22 9.89 -20.36
CA ILE A 356 6.67 9.75 -20.16
C ILE A 356 7.10 9.94 -18.69
N TRP A 357 6.40 10.77 -17.92
CA TRP A 357 6.66 10.96 -16.49
C TRP A 357 6.37 9.69 -15.69
N ASN A 358 5.21 9.08 -15.95
CA ASN A 358 4.80 7.85 -15.28
C ASN A 358 5.70 6.67 -15.65
N GLN A 359 6.15 6.60 -16.91
CA GLN A 359 7.11 5.58 -17.34
C GLN A 359 8.44 5.71 -16.58
N GLY A 360 8.98 6.93 -16.45
CA GLY A 360 10.19 7.18 -15.66
C GLY A 360 10.05 6.76 -14.20
N ILE A 361 8.88 7.01 -13.58
CA ILE A 361 8.59 6.52 -12.23
C ILE A 361 8.57 4.99 -12.18
N LEU A 362 7.84 4.33 -13.09
CA LEU A 362 7.73 2.86 -13.13
C LEU A 362 9.08 2.19 -13.35
N ASP A 363 9.97 2.78 -14.15
CA ASP A 363 11.34 2.30 -14.36
C ASP A 363 12.20 2.33 -13.07
N CYS A 364 11.85 3.20 -12.13
CA CYS A 364 12.55 3.33 -10.84
C CYS A 364 12.00 2.39 -9.77
N VAL A 365 10.75 1.92 -9.91
CA VAL A 365 10.09 1.02 -8.94
C VAL A 365 10.91 -0.26 -8.65
N PRO A 366 11.48 -0.97 -9.65
CA PRO A 366 12.31 -2.14 -9.38
C PRO A 366 13.48 -1.82 -8.44
N PHE A 367 14.18 -0.70 -8.65
CA PHE A 367 15.30 -0.31 -7.79
C PHE A 367 14.86 0.00 -6.36
N ALA A 368 13.74 0.72 -6.20
CA ALA A 368 13.16 0.98 -4.89
C ALA A 368 12.78 -0.33 -4.18
N PHE A 369 12.20 -1.28 -4.91
CA PHE A 369 11.80 -2.59 -4.38
C PHE A 369 12.99 -3.41 -3.90
N ILE A 370 14.05 -3.51 -4.70
CA ILE A 370 15.27 -4.25 -4.31
C ILE A 370 15.86 -3.67 -3.02
N ASN A 371 16.01 -2.35 -2.95
CA ASN A 371 16.57 -1.70 -1.77
C ASN A 371 15.67 -1.91 -0.53
N ALA A 372 14.35 -1.80 -0.71
CA ALA A 372 13.39 -2.05 0.36
C ALA A 372 13.46 -3.49 0.88
N LEU A 373 13.46 -4.48 -0.01
CA LEU A 373 13.51 -5.89 0.35
C LEU A 373 14.83 -6.24 1.03
N ILE A 374 15.97 -5.76 0.49
CA ILE A 374 17.29 -5.95 1.10
C ILE A 374 17.32 -5.34 2.50
N SER A 375 16.75 -4.14 2.67
CA SER A 375 16.62 -3.52 3.98
C SER A 375 15.81 -4.42 4.92
N LEU A 376 14.63 -4.90 4.50
CA LEU A 376 13.77 -5.78 5.30
C LEU A 376 14.42 -7.12 5.64
N ILE A 377 15.26 -7.69 4.77
CA ILE A 377 15.97 -8.95 5.03
C ILE A 377 17.13 -8.74 6.01
N LYS A 378 17.93 -7.67 5.81
CA LYS A 378 19.14 -7.38 6.62
C LYS A 378 18.83 -6.73 7.97
N THR A 379 17.65 -6.14 8.16
CA THR A 379 17.21 -5.65 9.48
C THR A 379 17.00 -6.78 10.49
N VAL A 380 16.88 -8.03 10.02
CA VAL A 380 16.55 -9.24 10.78
C VAL A 380 17.83 -10.00 11.19
N ASP A 381 19.01 -9.38 11.13
CA ASP A 381 20.29 -10.07 11.39
C ASP A 381 20.36 -10.75 12.77
N ASP A 382 19.76 -10.14 13.81
CA ASP A 382 19.67 -10.71 15.18
C ASP A 382 18.41 -11.57 15.42
N ALA A 383 17.45 -11.56 14.50
CA ALA A 383 16.19 -12.27 14.66
C ALA A 383 16.28 -13.73 14.15
N PRO A 384 15.46 -14.66 14.68
CA PRO A 384 15.51 -16.07 14.29
C PRO A 384 15.38 -16.27 12.79
N ARG A 385 16.04 -17.30 12.21
CA ARG A 385 15.94 -17.61 10.77
C ARG A 385 14.50 -17.80 10.29
N SER A 386 13.62 -18.31 11.15
CA SER A 386 12.19 -18.48 10.90
C SER A 386 11.41 -17.17 10.67
N SER A 387 11.98 -16.01 11.00
CA SER A 387 11.34 -14.70 10.76
C SER A 387 11.63 -14.13 9.37
N LEU A 388 12.54 -14.74 8.60
CA LEU A 388 12.91 -14.30 7.25
C LEU A 388 11.91 -14.71 6.16
N PRO A 389 11.43 -15.97 6.08
CA PRO A 389 10.53 -16.42 5.02
C PRO A 389 9.32 -15.51 4.74
N PRO A 390 8.62 -14.97 5.78
CA PRO A 390 7.48 -14.09 5.53
C PRO A 390 7.81 -12.81 4.75
N MET A 391 9.06 -12.31 4.80
CA MET A 391 9.47 -11.13 4.04
C MET A 391 9.48 -11.37 2.53
N PHE A 392 9.64 -12.62 2.09
CA PHE A 392 9.60 -12.99 0.68
C PHE A 392 8.18 -13.06 0.12
N ASN A 393 7.14 -13.04 0.97
CA ASN A 393 5.75 -12.92 0.52
C ASN A 393 5.46 -11.56 -0.14
N PHE A 394 6.38 -10.60 -0.02
CA PHE A 394 6.33 -9.33 -0.76
C PHE A 394 6.81 -9.44 -2.21
N LEU A 395 7.28 -10.60 -2.66
CA LEU A 395 7.66 -10.79 -4.06
C LEU A 395 6.41 -10.81 -4.96
N PRO A 396 6.41 -10.07 -6.08
CA PRO A 396 5.28 -10.04 -7.02
C PRO A 396 5.25 -11.33 -7.88
N VAL A 397 4.98 -12.48 -7.26
CA VAL A 397 4.98 -13.79 -7.93
C VAL A 397 3.87 -13.89 -8.99
N HIS A 398 2.70 -13.30 -8.72
CA HIS A 398 1.57 -13.31 -9.64
C HIS A 398 1.64 -12.19 -10.68
N SER A 399 1.15 -12.47 -11.89
CA SER A 399 1.04 -11.47 -12.95
C SER A 399 -0.01 -10.40 -12.63
N SER A 400 0.27 -9.18 -13.06
CA SER A 400 -0.66 -8.07 -13.06
C SER A 400 -1.60 -8.15 -14.26
N PRO A 401 -2.86 -7.67 -14.15
CA PRO A 401 -3.71 -7.45 -15.32
C PRO A 401 -3.18 -6.34 -16.25
N PHE A 402 -2.19 -5.56 -15.80
CA PHE A 402 -1.60 -4.47 -16.57
C PHE A 402 -0.21 -4.86 -17.11
N GLU A 403 -0.06 -4.87 -18.43
CA GLU A 403 1.18 -5.28 -19.12
C GLU A 403 2.42 -4.49 -18.68
N LYS A 404 2.28 -3.17 -18.49
CA LYS A 404 3.39 -2.32 -18.03
C LYS A 404 3.85 -2.68 -16.62
N LEU A 405 2.95 -3.14 -15.74
CA LEU A 405 3.34 -3.66 -14.42
C LEU A 405 4.01 -5.03 -14.53
N ASN A 406 3.65 -5.87 -15.50
CA ASN A 406 4.39 -7.11 -15.74
C ASN A 406 5.84 -6.84 -16.18
N THR A 407 6.09 -5.73 -16.90
CA THR A 407 7.46 -5.28 -17.20
C THR A 407 8.23 -4.91 -15.93
N VAL A 408 7.59 -4.19 -15.00
CA VAL A 408 8.16 -3.89 -13.67
C VAL A 408 8.45 -5.17 -12.89
N ARG A 409 7.52 -6.13 -12.88
CA ARG A 409 7.67 -7.44 -12.23
C ARG A 409 8.86 -8.23 -12.79
N GLU A 410 9.01 -8.32 -14.10
CA GLU A 410 10.16 -9.01 -14.72
C GLU A 410 11.48 -8.27 -14.45
N SER A 411 11.47 -6.93 -14.43
CA SER A 411 12.66 -6.18 -14.02
C SER A 411 13.02 -6.41 -12.55
N ILE A 412 12.04 -6.56 -11.64
CA ILE A 412 12.29 -6.95 -10.25
C ILE A 412 12.93 -8.35 -10.23
N ARG A 413 12.33 -9.32 -10.92
CA ARG A 413 12.84 -10.69 -11.01
C ARG A 413 14.29 -10.75 -11.47
N SER A 414 14.60 -10.09 -12.59
CA SER A 414 15.94 -10.07 -13.17
C SER A 414 16.97 -9.41 -12.25
N LYS A 415 16.60 -8.38 -11.49
CA LYS A 415 17.51 -7.73 -10.53
C LYS A 415 17.76 -8.60 -9.31
N LEU A 416 16.72 -9.21 -8.74
CA LEU A 416 16.83 -10.12 -7.59
C LEU A 416 17.76 -11.31 -7.88
N ALA A 417 17.80 -11.80 -9.12
CA ALA A 417 18.67 -12.89 -9.53
C ALA A 417 20.17 -12.62 -9.31
N GLU A 418 20.57 -11.35 -9.21
CA GLU A 418 21.95 -10.93 -9.00
C GLU A 418 22.26 -10.48 -7.58
N GLU A 419 21.28 -10.46 -6.68
CA GLU A 419 21.43 -10.00 -5.29
C GLU A 419 21.64 -11.16 -4.31
N ASP A 420 22.50 -10.95 -3.31
CA ASP A 420 22.74 -11.91 -2.24
C ASP A 420 21.63 -11.83 -1.19
N ILE A 421 20.49 -12.46 -1.49
CA ILE A 421 19.27 -12.41 -0.66
C ILE A 421 18.76 -13.78 -0.22
N VAL A 422 19.10 -14.86 -0.91
CA VAL A 422 18.55 -16.20 -0.59
C VAL A 422 19.36 -16.81 0.54
N PRO A 423 18.74 -17.17 1.67
CA PRO A 423 19.46 -17.77 2.78
C PRO A 423 19.87 -19.21 2.46
N SER A 424 21.12 -19.55 2.74
CA SER A 424 21.60 -20.92 2.68
C SER A 424 21.79 -21.54 4.05
N GLU A 425 21.64 -22.85 4.09
CA GLU A 425 21.92 -23.66 5.26
C GLU A 425 23.41 -23.58 5.65
N SER A 426 23.70 -23.32 6.93
CA SER A 426 25.07 -23.13 7.42
C SER A 426 25.31 -23.79 8.78
N HIS A 427 26.59 -24.11 9.05
CA HIS A 427 27.05 -24.74 10.29
C HIS A 427 27.15 -23.78 11.48
N THR A 428 27.02 -22.49 11.24
CA THR A 428 27.19 -21.43 12.24
C THR A 428 25.86 -20.74 12.51
N ARG A 429 25.72 -20.06 13.65
CA ARG A 429 24.54 -19.22 13.90
C ARG A 429 24.40 -18.05 12.91
N GLN A 430 25.50 -17.66 12.26
CA GLN A 430 25.51 -16.63 11.23
C GLN A 430 24.70 -17.05 10.01
N LYS A 431 23.93 -16.10 9.47
CA LYS A 431 23.17 -16.23 8.24
C LYS A 431 24.08 -15.90 7.06
N PHE A 432 24.06 -16.75 6.04
CA PHE A 432 24.73 -16.48 4.77
C PHE A 432 23.68 -16.33 3.68
N PHE A 433 23.81 -15.25 2.92
CA PHE A 433 22.93 -14.92 1.83
C PHE A 433 23.69 -15.02 0.52
N HIS A 434 23.02 -15.54 -0.51
CA HIS A 434 23.61 -15.79 -1.80
C HIS A 434 22.62 -15.48 -2.92
N LYS A 435 23.16 -15.34 -4.13
CA LYS A 435 22.36 -15.22 -5.35
C LYS A 435 21.43 -16.42 -5.50
N PRO A 436 20.17 -16.24 -5.96
CA PRO A 436 19.25 -17.35 -6.18
C PRO A 436 19.83 -18.51 -6.99
N ARG A 437 20.61 -18.21 -8.05
CA ARG A 437 21.24 -19.22 -8.91
C ARG A 437 22.32 -20.08 -8.24
N GLU A 438 22.81 -19.66 -7.08
CA GLU A 438 23.84 -20.38 -6.32
C GLU A 438 23.24 -21.26 -5.23
N VAL A 439 21.94 -21.11 -4.98
CA VAL A 439 21.21 -21.81 -3.94
C VAL A 439 20.28 -22.85 -4.55
N PHE A 440 20.22 -24.03 -3.94
CA PHE A 440 19.51 -25.17 -4.48
C PHE A 440 18.63 -25.83 -3.43
N ARG A 441 17.47 -26.32 -3.87
CA ARG A 441 16.55 -27.11 -3.04
C ARG A 441 17.01 -28.56 -2.99
N ILE A 442 16.71 -29.22 -1.88
CA ILE A 442 16.92 -30.66 -1.74
C ILE A 442 15.59 -31.35 -1.47
N ILE A 443 15.57 -32.68 -1.55
CA ILE A 443 14.34 -33.41 -1.29
C ILE A 443 14.08 -33.34 0.23
N PRO A 444 12.87 -32.96 0.68
CA PRO A 444 12.58 -32.77 2.10
C PRO A 444 12.93 -33.97 2.98
N ALA A 445 12.69 -35.19 2.49
CA ALA A 445 13.08 -36.43 3.19
C ALA A 445 14.60 -36.50 3.45
N PHE A 446 15.42 -36.13 2.46
CA PHE A 446 16.87 -36.05 2.62
C PHE A 446 17.29 -34.90 3.55
N GLY A 447 16.61 -33.76 3.48
CA GLY A 447 16.81 -32.66 4.42
C GLY A 447 16.60 -33.05 5.88
N ASN A 448 15.57 -33.85 6.17
CA ASN A 448 15.32 -34.40 7.50
C ASN A 448 16.45 -35.31 7.96
N ILE A 449 16.97 -36.19 7.10
CA ILE A 449 18.11 -37.05 7.39
C ILE A 449 19.35 -36.21 7.74
N LEU A 450 19.63 -35.15 6.96
CA LEU A 450 20.74 -34.22 7.24
C LEU A 450 20.55 -33.49 8.58
N LYS A 451 19.32 -33.11 8.92
CA LYS A 451 19.01 -32.49 10.21
C LYS A 451 19.26 -33.45 11.38
N MET A 452 18.78 -34.70 11.29
CA MET A 452 19.00 -35.74 12.30
C MET A 452 20.49 -36.06 12.47
N ALA A 453 21.21 -36.21 11.35
CA ALA A 453 22.65 -36.44 11.36
C ALA A 453 23.41 -35.30 12.05
N ARG A 454 22.97 -34.05 11.83
CA ARG A 454 23.54 -32.87 12.49
C ARG A 454 23.28 -32.86 14.00
N GLU A 455 22.06 -33.19 14.43
CA GLU A 455 21.69 -33.28 15.85
C GLU A 455 22.53 -34.35 16.58
N GLN A 456 22.98 -35.37 15.84
CA GLN A 456 23.89 -36.42 16.33
C GLN A 456 25.39 -36.06 16.22
N GLY A 457 25.72 -34.85 15.79
CA GLY A 457 27.10 -34.37 15.72
C GLY A 457 27.89 -34.79 14.47
N VAL A 458 27.23 -35.35 13.44
CA VAL A 458 27.89 -35.65 12.17
C VAL A 458 28.26 -34.36 11.45
N SER A 459 29.53 -34.24 11.06
CA SER A 459 30.02 -33.12 10.27
C SER A 459 29.50 -33.20 8.83
N LEU A 460 28.87 -32.11 8.37
CA LEU A 460 28.31 -31.96 7.03
C LEU A 460 29.03 -30.87 6.21
N HIS A 461 30.33 -30.64 6.49
CA HIS A 461 31.12 -29.58 5.84
C HIS A 461 31.11 -29.64 4.31
N ASN A 462 30.78 -30.80 3.73
CA ASN A 462 30.70 -31.01 2.30
C ASN A 462 29.34 -30.66 1.65
N LEU A 463 28.34 -30.18 2.40
CA LEU A 463 27.09 -29.68 1.82
C LEU A 463 27.32 -28.47 0.89
N SER A 464 28.37 -27.70 1.16
CA SER A 464 28.75 -26.51 0.40
C SER A 464 29.97 -26.73 -0.50
N SER A 465 30.65 -27.88 -0.39
CA SER A 465 31.79 -28.18 -1.24
C SER A 465 31.27 -28.48 -2.65
N HIS A 466 32.01 -28.05 -3.67
CA HIS A 466 31.64 -28.09 -5.10
C HIS A 466 30.72 -26.95 -5.60
N GLY A 467 30.51 -25.88 -4.82
CA GLY A 467 29.83 -24.66 -5.30
C GLY A 467 28.30 -24.69 -5.24
N TYR A 468 27.72 -25.75 -4.67
CA TYR A 468 26.28 -25.86 -4.43
C TYR A 468 25.96 -25.42 -3.01
N LYS A 469 25.03 -24.48 -2.83
CA LYS A 469 24.61 -24.03 -1.50
C LYS A 469 23.19 -24.51 -1.26
N VAL A 470 22.97 -25.26 -0.19
CA VAL A 470 21.63 -25.79 0.13
C VAL A 470 20.77 -24.67 0.69
N LEU A 471 19.52 -24.55 0.22
CA LEU A 471 18.54 -23.62 0.74
C LEU A 471 18.31 -23.85 2.24
N ASP A 472 18.16 -22.77 3.01
CA ASP A 472 17.81 -22.89 4.43
C ASP A 472 16.48 -23.64 4.60
N PHE A 473 16.47 -24.67 5.45
CA PHE A 473 15.32 -25.57 5.59
C PHE A 473 14.05 -24.88 6.08
N SER A 474 14.15 -23.71 6.72
CA SER A 474 12.97 -22.95 7.11
C SER A 474 12.22 -22.34 5.91
N PHE A 475 12.89 -22.22 4.76
CA PHE A 475 12.35 -21.65 3.52
C PHE A 475 11.96 -22.70 2.48
N ASP A 476 12.42 -23.95 2.61
CA ASP A 476 12.07 -25.07 1.71
C ASP A 476 10.73 -25.72 2.12
N LYS A 477 9.64 -24.96 2.03
CA LYS A 477 8.27 -25.42 2.33
C LYS A 477 7.34 -25.21 1.13
N PRO A 478 6.26 -26.01 0.97
CA PRO A 478 5.33 -25.86 -0.14
C PRO A 478 4.71 -24.46 -0.27
N GLU A 479 4.51 -23.77 0.84
CA GLU A 479 3.98 -22.40 0.88
C GLU A 479 4.89 -21.36 0.19
N TYR A 480 6.17 -21.67 -0.05
CA TYR A 480 7.14 -20.80 -0.73
C TYR A 480 7.51 -21.30 -2.13
N ASP A 481 6.86 -22.35 -2.66
CA ASP A 481 7.22 -22.93 -3.96
C ASP A 481 7.16 -21.88 -5.10
N ASP A 482 6.07 -21.11 -5.18
CA ASP A 482 5.89 -20.05 -6.18
C ASP A 482 6.96 -18.95 -6.05
N ILE A 483 7.38 -18.66 -4.82
CA ILE A 483 8.43 -17.68 -4.51
C ILE A 483 9.79 -18.18 -4.98
N LEU A 484 10.11 -19.44 -4.69
CA LEU A 484 11.37 -20.06 -5.09
C LEU A 484 11.45 -20.20 -6.62
N GLU A 485 10.34 -20.55 -7.28
CA GLU A 485 10.23 -20.56 -8.74
C GLU A 485 10.42 -19.15 -9.33
N PHE A 486 9.80 -18.13 -8.73
CA PHE A 486 9.98 -16.74 -9.14
C PHE A 486 11.44 -16.31 -9.04
N LEU A 487 12.12 -16.65 -7.95
CA LEU A 487 13.55 -16.38 -7.76
C LEU A 487 14.47 -17.22 -8.67
N GLY A 488 13.96 -18.31 -9.25
CA GLY A 488 14.73 -19.22 -10.08
C GLY A 488 15.60 -20.20 -9.28
N VAL A 489 15.22 -20.48 -8.02
CA VAL A 489 15.88 -21.49 -7.18
C VAL A 489 15.43 -22.87 -7.63
N VAL A 490 16.37 -23.72 -8.06
CA VAL A 490 16.07 -25.04 -8.62
C VAL A 490 16.50 -26.16 -7.68
N PRO A 491 15.93 -27.38 -7.81
CA PRO A 491 16.44 -28.55 -7.11
C PRO A 491 17.88 -28.90 -7.52
N VAL A 492 18.63 -29.48 -6.59
CA VAL A 492 19.95 -30.07 -6.89
C VAL A 492 19.84 -31.21 -7.92
N SER A 493 20.90 -31.43 -8.69
CA SER A 493 21.02 -32.60 -9.56
C SER A 493 21.09 -33.90 -8.77
N SER A 494 20.69 -35.01 -9.38
CA SER A 494 20.82 -36.36 -8.81
C SER A 494 22.27 -36.69 -8.36
N ASP A 495 23.27 -36.27 -9.12
CA ASP A 495 24.70 -36.48 -8.82
C ASP A 495 25.17 -35.73 -7.55
N TRP A 496 24.45 -34.68 -7.15
CA TRP A 496 24.77 -33.95 -5.93
C TRP A 496 24.57 -34.83 -4.69
N TYR A 497 23.50 -35.65 -4.66
CA TYR A 497 23.24 -36.56 -3.55
C TYR A 497 24.35 -37.60 -3.40
N VAL A 498 24.87 -38.12 -4.53
CA VAL A 498 26.00 -39.05 -4.54
C VAL A 498 27.22 -38.42 -3.88
N LYS A 499 27.60 -37.21 -4.33
CA LYS A 499 28.75 -36.46 -3.80
C LYS A 499 28.57 -36.09 -2.32
N CYS A 500 27.35 -35.70 -1.93
CA CYS A 500 27.02 -35.35 -0.56
C CYS A 500 27.20 -36.55 0.38
N ILE A 501 26.61 -37.70 0.05
CA ILE A 501 26.70 -38.90 0.88
C ILE A 501 28.16 -39.37 0.94
N GLN A 502 28.83 -39.50 -0.20
CA GLN A 502 30.22 -39.93 -0.28
C GLN A 502 31.18 -39.01 0.48
N GLY A 503 30.94 -37.70 0.45
CA GLY A 503 31.75 -36.71 1.16
C GLY A 503 31.40 -36.59 2.65
N SER A 504 30.36 -37.26 3.14
CA SER A 504 29.92 -37.13 4.54
C SER A 504 30.16 -38.42 5.31
N ASN A 505 30.25 -38.31 6.63
CA ASN A 505 30.26 -39.49 7.50
C ASN A 505 28.84 -39.98 7.84
N ILE A 506 27.85 -39.73 6.98
CA ILE A 506 26.44 -39.98 7.31
C ILE A 506 26.09 -41.48 7.36
N VAL A 507 26.84 -42.32 6.66
CA VAL A 507 26.59 -43.78 6.67
C VAL A 507 27.04 -44.41 7.99
N MET A 508 28.21 -44.01 8.51
CA MET A 508 28.80 -44.60 9.73
C MET A 508 28.58 -43.77 10.99
N GLY A 509 28.37 -42.47 10.86
CA GLY A 509 28.34 -41.52 11.96
C GLY A 509 26.98 -41.27 12.59
N VAL A 510 25.90 -41.86 12.04
CA VAL A 510 24.53 -41.69 12.54
C VAL A 510 24.02 -42.94 13.25
N SER A 511 22.95 -42.79 14.04
CA SER A 511 22.22 -43.88 14.67
C SER A 511 21.62 -44.84 13.64
N GLU A 512 21.37 -46.09 14.04
CA GLU A 512 20.72 -47.08 13.17
C GLU A 512 19.37 -46.61 12.63
N GLU A 513 18.59 -45.87 13.44
CA GLU A 513 17.32 -45.27 12.99
C GLU A 513 17.53 -44.28 11.84
N THR A 514 18.51 -43.37 11.94
CA THR A 514 18.79 -42.39 10.88
C THR A 514 19.40 -43.05 9.64
N TYR A 515 20.19 -44.10 9.84
CA TYR A 515 20.73 -44.90 8.75
C TYR A 515 19.62 -45.67 8.01
N LEU A 516 18.62 -46.21 8.72
CA LEU A 516 17.45 -46.82 8.10
C LEU A 516 16.63 -45.81 7.30
N GLU A 517 16.44 -44.59 7.81
CA GLU A 517 15.81 -43.49 7.05
C GLU A 517 16.60 -43.16 5.78
N LEU A 518 17.93 -43.13 5.84
CA LEU A 518 18.78 -42.94 4.67
C LEU A 518 18.60 -44.07 3.65
N LEU A 519 18.63 -45.33 4.10
CA LEU A 519 18.39 -46.48 3.21
C LEU A 519 16.99 -46.45 2.60
N HIS A 520 15.97 -46.10 3.37
CA HIS A 520 14.60 -45.94 2.89
C HIS A 520 14.51 -44.84 1.83
N PHE A 521 15.12 -43.67 2.07
CA PHE A 521 15.22 -42.60 1.07
C PHE A 521 15.88 -43.10 -0.23
N LEU A 522 17.01 -43.81 -0.12
CA LEU A 522 17.72 -44.35 -1.29
C LEU A 522 16.87 -45.38 -2.04
N ALA A 523 16.21 -46.29 -1.33
CA ALA A 523 15.36 -47.33 -1.90
C ALA A 523 14.15 -46.74 -2.65
N VAL A 524 13.45 -45.79 -2.03
CA VAL A 524 12.29 -45.11 -2.63
C VAL A 524 12.70 -44.39 -3.92
N ASN A 525 13.88 -43.78 -3.95
CA ASN A 525 14.34 -42.97 -5.08
C ASN A 525 15.20 -43.76 -6.10
N TRP A 526 15.50 -45.03 -5.82
CA TRP A 526 16.44 -45.85 -6.59
C TRP A 526 16.06 -45.92 -8.07
N HIS A 527 14.86 -46.42 -8.35
CA HIS A 527 14.38 -46.66 -9.71
C HIS A 527 13.93 -45.40 -10.45
N TYR A 528 13.74 -44.28 -9.74
CA TYR A 528 13.27 -43.03 -10.35
C TYR A 528 14.42 -42.24 -10.96
N TRP A 529 15.48 -41.98 -10.18
CA TRP A 529 16.54 -41.06 -10.62
C TRP A 529 17.93 -41.38 -10.07
N LEU A 530 18.07 -42.32 -9.12
CA LEU A 530 19.36 -42.69 -8.53
C LEU A 530 20.09 -43.81 -9.28
N TYR A 531 19.38 -44.75 -9.89
CA TYR A 531 19.97 -45.93 -10.56
C TYR A 531 20.98 -45.56 -11.65
N ASN A 532 20.72 -44.48 -12.39
CA ASN A 532 21.60 -44.02 -13.48
C ASN A 532 22.75 -43.11 -13.00
N THR A 533 22.94 -42.96 -11.68
CA THR A 533 24.01 -42.13 -11.09
C THR A 533 25.15 -43.00 -10.55
N GLY A 534 26.21 -42.36 -10.04
CA GLY A 534 27.29 -43.05 -9.33
C GLY A 534 26.90 -43.66 -7.97
N MET A 535 25.64 -43.56 -7.53
CA MET A 535 25.18 -44.01 -6.21
C MET A 535 25.46 -45.50 -5.94
N GLY A 536 25.38 -46.38 -6.94
CA GLY A 536 25.68 -47.81 -6.78
C GLY A 536 27.14 -48.14 -6.46
N ASN A 537 28.05 -47.18 -6.71
CA ASN A 537 29.49 -47.33 -6.52
C ASN A 537 30.00 -46.67 -5.22
N ILE A 538 29.11 -46.07 -4.42
CA ILE A 538 29.51 -45.51 -3.12
C ILE A 538 29.23 -46.53 -2.00
N PRO A 539 30.08 -46.59 -0.97
CA PRO A 539 29.95 -47.54 0.12
C PRO A 539 28.74 -47.18 1.00
N LEU A 540 27.62 -47.87 0.79
CA LEU A 540 26.33 -47.58 1.44
C LEU A 540 25.88 -48.67 2.40
N ILE A 541 26.33 -49.91 2.20
CA ILE A 541 25.82 -51.08 2.91
C ILE A 541 26.80 -51.45 4.03
N LYS A 542 26.36 -51.31 5.29
CA LYS A 542 27.09 -51.84 6.45
C LYS A 542 27.05 -53.37 6.46
N TYR A 543 28.19 -53.99 6.71
CA TYR A 543 28.30 -55.42 7.01
C TYR A 543 29.31 -55.65 8.13
N VAL A 544 29.24 -56.81 8.78
CA VAL A 544 30.21 -57.22 9.80
C VAL A 544 31.23 -58.12 9.13
N ASP A 545 32.51 -57.76 9.20
CA ASP A 545 33.59 -58.57 8.66
C ASP A 545 33.93 -59.76 9.57
N VAL A 546 34.87 -60.60 9.12
CA VAL A 546 35.31 -61.80 9.84
C VAL A 546 35.93 -61.50 11.21
N ASP A 547 36.35 -60.26 11.43
CA ASP A 547 36.97 -59.80 12.69
C ASP A 547 35.93 -59.15 13.62
N GLY A 548 34.64 -59.15 13.25
CA GLY A 548 33.55 -58.57 14.04
C GLY A 548 33.45 -57.04 13.92
N SER A 549 34.21 -56.42 13.01
CA SER A 549 34.19 -54.98 12.79
C SER A 549 33.14 -54.59 11.74
N VAL A 550 32.51 -53.43 11.91
CA VAL A 550 31.56 -52.91 10.92
C VAL A 550 32.34 -52.26 9.78
N SER A 551 32.17 -52.83 8.59
CA SER A 551 32.77 -52.40 7.33
C SER A 551 31.68 -51.99 6.33
N LEU A 552 32.05 -51.29 5.25
CA LEU A 552 31.10 -50.83 4.22
C LEU A 552 31.35 -51.51 2.88
N SER A 553 30.26 -51.86 2.18
CA SER A 553 30.25 -52.38 0.81
C SER A 553 29.44 -51.45 -0.09
N THR A 554 29.80 -51.41 -1.37
CA THR A 554 28.95 -50.77 -2.40
C THR A 554 27.77 -51.69 -2.76
N ILE A 555 26.70 -51.12 -3.31
CA ILE A 555 25.53 -51.89 -3.77
C ILE A 555 25.93 -52.82 -4.92
N ASN A 556 26.79 -52.35 -5.83
CA ASN A 556 27.24 -53.15 -6.98
C ASN A 556 28.11 -54.33 -6.55
N GLU A 557 28.98 -54.18 -5.55
CA GLU A 557 29.75 -55.30 -4.97
C GLU A 557 28.84 -56.30 -4.27
N SER A 558 27.84 -55.83 -3.50
CA SER A 558 26.89 -56.70 -2.81
C SER A 558 25.99 -57.46 -3.79
N ALA A 559 25.64 -56.88 -4.95
CA ALA A 559 24.86 -57.54 -5.98
C ALA A 559 25.65 -58.61 -6.76
N GLN A 560 26.97 -58.48 -6.84
CA GLN A 560 27.86 -59.45 -7.49
C GLN A 560 28.26 -60.61 -6.57
N GLN A 561 28.16 -60.43 -5.25
CA GLN A 561 28.46 -61.47 -4.25
C GLN A 561 27.25 -62.39 -4.04
N HIS A 562 27.03 -63.33 -4.97
CA HIS A 562 26.08 -64.43 -4.79
C HIS A 562 26.55 -65.51 -3.78
N ASP A 563 27.71 -65.36 -3.14
CA ASP A 563 28.35 -66.40 -2.31
C ASP A 563 28.60 -66.03 -0.83
N LYS A 564 27.91 -65.04 -0.26
CA LYS A 564 27.92 -64.82 1.20
C LYS A 564 26.50 -64.72 1.74
N THR A 565 26.16 -65.70 2.56
CA THR A 565 24.87 -65.89 3.24
C THR A 565 24.39 -64.62 3.96
N PRO A 566 23.15 -64.15 3.70
CA PRO A 566 22.50 -63.17 4.56
C PRO A 566 22.04 -63.86 5.85
N PHE A 567 22.22 -63.24 7.00
CA PHE A 567 21.55 -63.68 8.23
C PHE A 567 20.53 -62.65 8.72
N THR A 568 19.46 -63.24 9.25
CA THR A 568 18.25 -62.76 9.93
C THR A 568 18.43 -61.64 10.93
#